data_AF-A0A2Z3JED0-F1
#
_entry.id   AF-A0A2Z3JED0-F1
#
_cell.length_a   1.000
_cell.length_b   1.000
_cell.length_c   1.000
_cell.angle_alpha   90.00
_cell.angle_beta   90.00
_cell.angle_gamma   90.00
#
_symmetry.space_group_name_H-M   'P 1'
#
loop_
_entity.id
_entity.type
_entity.pdbx_description
1 polymer ?
#
loop_
_entity_poly.entity_id
_entity_poly.type
_entity_poly.pdbx_seq_one_letter_code
_entity_poly.pdbx_strand_id
1 'polypeptide(L)'
;MTLDARLQTVLEFIEADVHADIGTDHARLPLALVRSGRCQRVIAVEVSAGPLALARSEVARAGLGDRIEVRHGDGLAPIGPGEVDSASLTGMGARTILGILSRARWLPPSLVVQPNAEAGALRSWARRNGYHLQNEALVPGFWRYPVLHLVSAPGPDPAYTDLPEAAALSFGPHLLRAADAQLAAELRQQERRLAALAQHGRPEVSAELQTVLTALRTLGATG
;
A
#
# COMPACT_ATOMS: atom_id res chain seq x y z
N MET A 1 -10.97 19.88 -3.77
CA MET A 1 -9.56 19.44 -3.67
C MET A 1 -9.44 18.17 -4.49
N THR A 2 -8.57 18.15 -5.49
CA THR A 2 -8.32 16.96 -6.31
C THR A 2 -7.26 16.10 -5.63
N LEU A 3 -7.47 14.78 -5.50
CA LEU A 3 -6.43 13.86 -5.04
C LEU A 3 -5.38 13.70 -6.14
N ASP A 4 -4.12 13.46 -5.75
CA ASP A 4 -3.13 12.99 -6.73
C ASP A 4 -3.48 11.56 -7.19
N ALA A 5 -2.88 11.09 -8.29
CA ALA A 5 -3.18 9.76 -8.84
C ALA A 5 -2.95 8.64 -7.82
N ARG A 6 -1.97 8.80 -6.92
CA ARG A 6 -1.62 7.84 -5.87
C ARG A 6 -2.72 7.74 -4.82
N LEU A 7 -3.16 8.85 -4.24
CA LEU A 7 -4.27 8.88 -3.29
C LEU A 7 -5.61 8.54 -3.94
N GLN A 8 -5.79 8.86 -5.22
CA GLN A 8 -6.96 8.44 -5.99
C GLN A 8 -7.02 6.91 -6.12
N THR A 9 -5.89 6.25 -6.43
CA THR A 9 -5.81 4.79 -6.47
C THR A 9 -6.06 4.15 -5.10
N VAL A 10 -5.51 4.74 -4.03
CA VAL A 10 -5.81 4.29 -2.65
C VAL A 10 -7.31 4.39 -2.36
N LEU A 11 -7.94 5.53 -2.68
CA LEU A 11 -9.38 5.72 -2.52
C LEU A 11 -10.19 4.67 -3.30
N GLU A 12 -9.74 4.29 -4.50
CA GLU A 12 -10.42 3.30 -5.34
C GLU A 12 -10.37 1.88 -4.76
N PHE A 13 -9.31 1.54 -4.03
CA PHE A 13 -9.15 0.25 -3.35
C PHE A 13 -9.87 0.15 -2.00
N ILE A 14 -10.34 1.29 -1.47
CA ILE A 14 -11.06 1.31 -0.19
C ILE A 14 -12.55 1.06 -0.45
N GLU A 15 -13.01 -0.06 0.09
CA GLU A 15 -14.42 -0.49 0.13
C GLU A 15 -14.73 -0.93 1.57
N ALA A 16 -15.41 -0.07 2.33
CA ALA A 16 -15.77 -0.32 3.73
C ALA A 16 -16.81 0.68 4.23
N ASP A 17 -17.69 0.26 5.14
CA ASP A 17 -18.62 1.16 5.80
C ASP A 17 -17.87 2.10 6.76
N VAL A 18 -16.96 1.55 7.57
CA VAL A 18 -16.09 2.32 8.48
C VAL A 18 -14.62 2.08 8.15
N HIS A 19 -13.91 3.17 7.86
CA HIS A 19 -12.49 3.14 7.48
C HIS A 19 -11.61 3.92 8.45
N ALA A 20 -10.38 3.44 8.71
CA ALA A 20 -9.36 4.22 9.42
C ALA A 20 -8.26 4.73 8.48
N ASP A 21 -7.98 6.03 8.49
CA ASP A 21 -6.84 6.59 7.76
C ASP A 21 -5.70 6.92 8.74
N ILE A 22 -4.60 6.16 8.66
CA ILE A 22 -3.47 6.24 9.60
C ILE A 22 -2.39 7.17 9.03
N GLY A 23 -2.06 8.22 9.79
CA GLY A 23 -1.13 9.27 9.36
C GLY A 23 -1.78 10.22 8.35
N THR A 24 -2.99 10.68 8.68
CA THR A 24 -3.87 11.39 7.74
C THR A 24 -3.33 12.73 7.22
N ASP A 25 -2.38 13.32 7.96
CA ASP A 25 -1.77 14.63 7.72
C ASP A 25 -2.77 15.81 7.63
N HIS A 26 -3.54 15.88 6.54
CA HIS A 26 -4.49 16.96 6.24
C HIS A 26 -5.93 16.47 6.01
N ALA A 27 -6.25 15.22 6.34
CA ALA A 27 -7.58 14.62 6.15
C ALA A 27 -8.08 14.60 4.69
N ARG A 28 -7.20 14.75 3.69
CA ARG A 28 -7.60 14.78 2.27
C ARG A 28 -8.27 13.48 1.83
N LEU A 29 -7.73 12.34 2.23
CA LEU A 29 -8.29 11.03 1.93
C LEU A 29 -9.63 10.79 2.68
N PRO A 30 -9.73 11.01 4.01
CA PRO A 30 -11.00 10.94 4.74
C PRO A 30 -12.12 11.78 4.12
N LEU A 31 -11.82 13.04 3.78
CA LEU A 31 -12.78 13.92 3.14
C LEU A 31 -13.25 13.37 1.78
N ALA A 32 -12.35 12.79 0.99
CA ALA A 32 -12.68 12.24 -0.31
C ALA A 32 -13.48 10.92 -0.22
N LEU A 33 -13.16 10.05 0.74
CA LEU A 33 -13.91 8.81 0.99
C LEU A 33 -15.36 9.09 1.36
N VAL A 34 -15.58 10.01 2.29
CA VAL A 34 -16.92 10.41 2.75
C VAL A 34 -17.72 11.09 1.65
N ARG A 35 -17.08 11.97 0.86
CA ARG A 35 -17.72 12.69 -0.26
C ARG A 35 -18.06 11.79 -1.45
N SER A 36 -17.24 10.78 -1.73
CA SER A 36 -17.49 9.81 -2.80
C SER A 36 -18.54 8.76 -2.43
N GLY A 37 -18.96 8.70 -1.16
CA GLY A 37 -19.89 7.70 -0.66
C GLY A 37 -19.26 6.31 -0.45
N ARG A 38 -17.94 6.19 -0.59
CA ARG A 38 -17.22 4.92 -0.38
C ARG A 38 -17.15 4.48 1.07
N CYS A 39 -17.23 5.44 2.00
CA CYS A 39 -17.31 5.16 3.43
C CYS A 39 -18.43 5.98 4.08
N GLN A 40 -19.15 5.36 5.00
CA GLN A 40 -20.15 6.04 5.83
C GLN A 40 -19.46 6.87 6.91
N ARG A 41 -18.44 6.30 7.55
CA ARG A 41 -17.64 6.94 8.61
C ARG A 41 -16.15 6.70 8.39
N VAL A 42 -15.33 7.68 8.76
CA VAL A 42 -13.87 7.58 8.75
C VAL A 42 -13.29 7.99 10.11
N ILE A 43 -12.33 7.21 10.62
CA ILE A 43 -11.50 7.58 11.76
C ILE A 43 -10.12 7.97 11.22
N ALA A 44 -9.81 9.25 11.27
CA ALA A 44 -8.50 9.77 10.86
C ALA A 44 -7.58 9.82 12.08
N VAL A 45 -6.43 9.14 12.02
CA VAL A 45 -5.45 9.10 13.10
C VAL A 45 -4.21 9.88 12.71
N GLU A 46 -3.73 10.73 13.62
CA GLU A 46 -2.50 11.48 13.44
C GLU A 46 -1.72 11.52 14.76
N VAL A 47 -0.39 11.44 14.70
CA VAL A 47 0.50 11.45 15.88
C VAL A 47 1.08 12.85 16.14
N SER A 48 1.23 13.65 15.08
CA SER A 48 1.87 14.95 15.12
C SER A 48 0.86 16.06 15.43
N ALA A 49 1.12 16.87 16.46
CA ALA A 49 0.16 17.88 16.92
C ALA A 49 -0.22 18.94 15.86
N GLY A 50 0.73 19.33 15.00
CA GLY A 50 0.48 20.27 13.90
C GLY A 50 -0.48 19.70 12.86
N PRO A 51 -0.12 18.61 12.16
CA PRO A 51 -1.01 17.90 11.26
C PRO A 51 -2.36 17.51 11.88
N LEU A 52 -2.38 17.08 13.15
CA LEU A 52 -3.62 16.77 13.87
C LEU A 52 -4.57 17.98 13.94
N ALA A 53 -4.05 19.15 14.31
CA ALA A 53 -4.84 20.38 14.37
C ALA A 53 -5.36 20.79 12.99
N LEU A 54 -4.54 20.62 11.95
CA LEU A 54 -4.92 20.91 10.57
C LEU A 54 -6.00 19.95 10.07
N ALA A 55 -5.87 18.65 10.30
CA ALA A 55 -6.89 17.65 9.97
C ALA A 55 -8.23 17.97 10.65
N ARG A 56 -8.23 18.33 11.93
CA ARG A 56 -9.44 18.77 12.66
C ARG A 56 -10.08 20.00 12.03
N SER A 57 -9.27 21.00 11.70
CA SER A 57 -9.73 22.23 11.04
C SER A 57 -10.36 21.95 9.68
N GLU A 58 -9.73 21.10 8.86
CA GLU A 58 -10.21 20.73 7.53
C GLU A 58 -11.53 19.95 7.58
N VAL A 59 -11.68 19.03 8.53
CA VAL A 59 -12.93 18.28 8.76
C VAL A 59 -14.05 19.22 9.20
N ALA A 60 -13.78 20.12 10.15
CA ALA A 60 -14.76 21.10 10.61
C ALA A 60 -15.19 22.05 9.48
N ARG A 61 -14.23 22.57 8.71
CA ARG A 61 -14.45 23.45 7.57
C ARG A 61 -15.27 22.76 6.46
N ALA A 62 -15.13 21.45 6.30
CA ALA A 62 -15.90 20.66 5.37
C ALA A 62 -17.32 20.33 5.86
N GLY A 63 -17.64 20.58 7.14
CA GLY A 63 -18.93 20.23 7.73
C GLY A 63 -19.16 18.72 7.85
N LEU A 64 -18.09 17.93 7.96
CA LEU A 64 -18.16 16.46 7.96
C LEU A 64 -17.75 15.83 9.31
N GLY A 65 -17.80 16.60 10.41
CA GLY A 65 -17.39 16.13 11.73
C GLY A 65 -18.30 15.05 12.35
N ASP A 66 -19.50 14.86 11.81
CA ASP A 66 -20.43 13.78 12.14
C ASP A 66 -20.01 12.43 11.51
N ARG A 67 -19.24 12.48 10.42
CA ARG A 67 -18.80 11.31 9.65
C ARG A 67 -17.29 11.07 9.70
N ILE A 68 -16.50 12.09 10.06
CA ILE A 68 -15.04 12.00 10.16
C ILE A 68 -14.62 12.36 11.58
N GLU A 69 -14.08 11.39 12.29
CA GLU A 69 -13.53 11.59 13.62
C GLU A 69 -12.00 11.68 13.55
N VAL A 70 -11.41 12.71 14.16
CA VAL A 70 -9.95 12.91 14.16
C VAL A 70 -9.36 12.61 15.53
N ARG A 71 -8.58 11.52 15.62
CA ARG A 71 -7.95 11.03 16.86
C ARG A 71 -6.46 11.30 16.88
N HIS A 72 -5.96 11.64 18.06
CA HIS A 72 -4.51 11.73 18.31
C HIS A 72 -3.98 10.38 18.76
N GLY A 73 -2.92 9.89 18.12
CA GLY A 73 -2.16 8.76 18.61
C GLY A 73 -1.30 8.10 17.55
N ASP A 74 -0.59 7.04 17.97
CA ASP A 74 0.44 6.41 17.15
C ASP A 74 -0.08 5.13 16.48
N GLY A 75 -0.29 5.20 15.15
CA GLY A 75 -0.74 4.08 14.34
C GLY A 75 -2.16 3.63 14.71
N LEU A 76 -2.34 2.33 14.89
CA LEU A 76 -3.66 1.73 15.21
C LEU A 76 -4.03 1.81 16.70
N ALA A 77 -3.18 2.39 17.56
CA ALA A 77 -3.41 2.40 19.02
C ALA A 77 -4.74 3.09 19.46
N PRO A 78 -5.20 4.17 18.81
CA PRO A 78 -6.47 4.82 19.16
C PRO A 78 -7.73 4.12 18.64
N ILE A 79 -7.60 2.94 18.03
CA ILE A 79 -8.71 2.25 17.34
C ILE A 79 -8.98 0.93 18.07
N GLY A 80 -10.22 0.73 18.50
CA GLY A 80 -10.66 -0.47 19.21
C GLY A 80 -10.99 -1.65 18.27
N PRO A 81 -10.82 -2.91 18.70
CA PRO A 81 -11.21 -4.08 17.90
C PRO A 81 -12.65 -3.98 17.40
N GLY A 82 -12.85 -4.21 16.11
CA GLY A 82 -14.18 -4.17 15.47
C GLY A 82 -14.73 -2.76 15.25
N GLU A 83 -13.96 -1.71 15.53
CA GLU A 83 -14.40 -0.33 15.32
C GLU A 83 -14.33 0.11 13.84
N VAL A 84 -13.43 -0.51 13.06
CA VAL A 84 -13.29 -0.25 11.62
C VAL A 84 -13.19 -1.55 10.84
N ASP A 85 -13.72 -1.54 9.61
CA ASP A 85 -13.68 -2.67 8.68
C ASP A 85 -12.38 -2.68 7.87
N SER A 86 -11.77 -1.51 7.69
CA SER A 86 -10.53 -1.36 6.95
C SER A 86 -9.65 -0.23 7.46
N ALA A 87 -8.36 -0.26 7.12
CA ALA A 87 -7.45 0.85 7.38
C ALA A 87 -6.49 1.14 6.22
N SER A 88 -6.12 2.40 6.03
CA SER A 88 -5.07 2.83 5.11
C SER A 88 -3.81 3.29 5.84
N LEU A 89 -2.64 2.93 5.29
CA LEU A 89 -1.34 3.48 5.69
C LEU A 89 -0.61 3.94 4.43
N THR A 90 -0.57 5.25 4.19
CA THR A 90 -0.09 5.81 2.92
C THR A 90 1.01 6.85 3.13
N GLY A 91 1.88 7.04 2.13
CA GLY A 91 2.94 8.05 2.15
C GLY A 91 4.10 7.75 3.10
N MET A 92 4.18 6.53 3.64
CA MET A 92 5.19 6.11 4.62
C MET A 92 6.24 5.17 4.01
N GLY A 93 7.41 5.07 4.62
CA GLY A 93 8.37 4.01 4.27
C GLY A 93 7.86 2.62 4.68
N ALA A 94 8.23 1.58 3.94
CA ALA A 94 7.79 0.21 4.23
C ALA A 94 8.12 -0.23 5.67
N ARG A 95 9.30 0.15 6.20
CA ARG A 95 9.69 -0.13 7.59
C ARG A 95 8.75 0.53 8.61
N THR A 96 8.31 1.76 8.36
CA THR A 96 7.37 2.47 9.24
C THR A 96 6.01 1.77 9.24
N ILE A 97 5.49 1.43 8.06
CA ILE A 97 4.22 0.70 7.93
C ILE A 97 4.30 -0.64 8.67
N LEU A 98 5.37 -1.41 8.43
CA LEU A 98 5.59 -2.69 9.13
C LEU A 98 5.67 -2.51 10.63
N GLY A 99 6.34 -1.47 11.13
CA GLY A 99 6.42 -1.16 12.55
C GLY A 99 5.07 -0.81 13.18
N ILE A 100 4.20 -0.12 12.45
CA ILE A 100 2.81 0.15 12.88
C ILE A 100 2.00 -1.15 12.94
N LEU A 101 2.08 -1.96 11.89
CA LEU A 101 1.34 -3.21 11.80
C LEU A 101 1.80 -4.23 12.85
N SER A 102 3.11 -4.35 13.11
CA SER A 102 3.66 -5.33 14.04
C SER A 102 3.34 -5.08 15.51
N ARG A 103 3.11 -3.82 15.88
CA ARG A 103 2.79 -3.42 17.26
C ARG A 103 1.28 -3.29 17.51
N ALA A 104 0.46 -3.46 16.47
CA ALA A 104 -0.98 -3.41 16.59
C ALA A 104 -1.48 -4.61 17.40
N ARG A 105 -2.39 -4.38 18.35
CA ARG A 105 -2.97 -5.45 19.18
C ARG A 105 -3.98 -6.29 18.42
N TRP A 106 -4.51 -5.74 17.34
CA TRP A 106 -5.46 -6.33 16.41
C TRP A 106 -5.30 -5.59 15.07
N LEU A 107 -5.75 -6.20 13.99
CA LEU A 107 -5.73 -5.59 12.66
C LEU A 107 -7.12 -5.72 12.02
N PRO A 108 -7.58 -4.72 11.26
CA PRO A 108 -8.84 -4.82 10.54
C PRO A 108 -8.75 -5.85 9.40
N PRO A 109 -9.87 -6.42 8.95
CA PRO A 109 -9.87 -7.45 7.92
C PRO A 109 -9.39 -6.95 6.55
N SER A 110 -9.39 -5.64 6.29
CA SER A 110 -8.90 -5.05 5.03
C SER A 110 -7.88 -3.94 5.28
N LEU A 111 -6.78 -3.94 4.53
CA LEU A 111 -5.71 -2.96 4.61
C LEU A 111 -5.39 -2.42 3.23
N VAL A 112 -5.32 -1.11 3.07
CA VAL A 112 -4.80 -0.46 1.86
C VAL A 112 -3.49 0.24 2.20
N VAL A 113 -2.38 -0.33 1.77
CA VAL A 113 -1.05 0.20 2.09
C VAL A 113 -0.37 0.77 0.86
N GLN A 114 0.20 1.96 1.02
CA GLN A 114 0.98 2.61 -0.03
C GLN A 114 2.32 3.02 0.57
N PRO A 115 3.36 2.17 0.44
CA PRO A 115 4.71 2.55 0.85
C PRO A 115 5.35 3.44 -0.22
N ASN A 116 6.31 4.27 0.18
CA ASN A 116 7.07 5.09 -0.76
C ASN A 116 8.04 4.27 -1.63
N ALA A 117 8.46 3.08 -1.17
CA ALA A 117 9.31 2.12 -1.87
C ALA A 117 9.21 0.72 -1.19
N GLU A 118 9.91 -0.29 -1.71
CA GLU A 118 10.13 -1.59 -1.05
C GLU A 118 8.84 -2.37 -0.70
N ALA A 119 7.84 -2.38 -1.60
CA ALA A 119 6.58 -3.10 -1.39
C ALA A 119 6.75 -4.61 -1.12
N GLY A 120 7.85 -5.23 -1.55
CA GLY A 120 8.08 -6.67 -1.32
C GLY A 120 8.16 -7.08 0.15
N ALA A 121 8.62 -6.18 1.03
CA ALA A 121 8.61 -6.44 2.47
C ALA A 121 7.18 -6.49 3.04
N LEU A 122 6.27 -5.64 2.51
CA LEU A 122 4.86 -5.64 2.89
C LEU A 122 4.11 -6.84 2.32
N ARG A 123 4.39 -7.24 1.07
CA ARG A 123 3.86 -8.49 0.48
C ARG A 123 4.27 -9.72 1.29
N SER A 124 5.54 -9.79 1.69
CA SER A 124 6.06 -10.87 2.55
C SER A 124 5.45 -10.86 3.96
N TRP A 125 5.18 -9.68 4.51
CA TRP A 125 4.46 -9.55 5.78
C TRP A 125 3.01 -10.02 5.63
N ALA A 126 2.30 -9.60 4.57
CA ALA A 126 0.90 -9.96 4.34
C ALA A 126 0.70 -11.48 4.35
N ARG A 127 1.49 -12.21 3.54
CA ARG A 127 1.43 -13.68 3.46
C ARG A 127 1.68 -14.36 4.80
N ARG A 128 2.60 -13.84 5.62
CA ARG A 128 2.91 -14.39 6.95
C ARG A 128 1.85 -14.09 8.00
N ASN A 129 1.03 -13.07 7.79
CA ASN A 129 0.03 -12.61 8.76
C ASN A 129 -1.41 -12.90 8.32
N GLY A 130 -1.60 -13.82 7.36
CA GLY A 130 -2.94 -14.25 6.93
C GLY A 130 -3.69 -13.21 6.11
N TYR A 131 -2.97 -12.36 5.37
CA TYR A 131 -3.53 -11.45 4.39
C TYR A 131 -3.21 -11.92 2.98
N HIS A 132 -4.23 -11.97 2.13
CA HIS A 132 -4.10 -12.15 0.70
C HIS A 132 -3.99 -10.79 0.02
N LEU A 133 -3.19 -10.70 -1.04
CA LEU A 133 -3.11 -9.53 -1.90
C LEU A 133 -4.30 -9.56 -2.85
N GLN A 134 -5.35 -8.82 -2.50
CA GLN A 134 -6.58 -8.74 -3.29
C GLN A 134 -6.39 -7.94 -4.57
N ASN A 135 -5.64 -6.84 -4.49
CA ASN A 135 -5.33 -5.99 -5.64
C ASN A 135 -3.99 -5.26 -5.42
N GLU A 136 -3.36 -4.81 -6.51
CA GLU A 136 -2.22 -3.90 -6.46
C GLU A 136 -2.13 -3.04 -7.70
N ALA A 137 -1.48 -1.89 -7.56
CA ALA A 137 -1.21 -0.97 -8.66
C ALA A 137 0.19 -0.37 -8.53
N LEU A 138 0.76 0.01 -9.67
CA LEU A 138 2.02 0.76 -9.74
C LEU A 138 1.74 2.12 -10.37
N VAL A 139 1.56 3.13 -9.53
CA VAL A 139 1.03 4.45 -9.94
C VAL A 139 2.17 5.39 -10.32
N PRO A 140 2.11 6.06 -11.48
CA PRO A 140 3.10 7.06 -11.85
C PRO A 140 3.00 8.32 -10.98
N GLY A 141 4.14 8.89 -10.63
CA GLY A 141 4.28 10.17 -9.93
C GLY A 141 5.73 10.65 -9.97
N PHE A 142 6.24 11.30 -8.90
CA PHE A 142 7.67 11.64 -8.81
C PHE A 142 8.56 10.38 -8.88
N TRP A 143 8.06 9.28 -8.29
CA TRP A 143 8.52 7.91 -8.50
C TRP A 143 7.30 7.05 -8.87
N ARG A 144 7.53 5.76 -9.09
CA ARG A 144 6.45 4.77 -9.16
C ARG A 144 6.02 4.37 -7.75
N TYR A 145 4.75 4.57 -7.43
CA TYR A 145 4.20 4.29 -6.12
C TYR A 145 3.42 2.97 -6.15
N PRO A 146 3.87 1.94 -5.43
CA PRO A 146 3.07 0.74 -5.24
C PRO A 146 1.90 1.04 -4.29
N VAL A 147 0.71 0.55 -4.64
CA VAL A 147 -0.47 0.54 -3.78
C VAL A 147 -0.91 -0.90 -3.67
N LEU A 148 -1.09 -1.41 -2.44
CA LEU A 148 -1.49 -2.79 -2.18
C LEU A 148 -2.82 -2.79 -1.42
N HIS A 149 -3.77 -3.60 -1.89
CA HIS A 149 -4.99 -3.93 -1.17
C HIS A 149 -4.86 -5.35 -0.62
N LEU A 150 -4.85 -5.45 0.70
CA LEU A 150 -4.63 -6.69 1.45
C LEU A 150 -5.91 -7.04 2.21
N VAL A 151 -6.38 -8.28 2.08
CA VAL A 151 -7.60 -8.75 2.75
C VAL A 151 -7.28 -9.99 3.57
N SER A 152 -7.75 -10.04 4.81
CA SER A 152 -7.57 -11.19 5.68
C SER A 152 -8.35 -12.38 5.12
N ALA A 153 -7.65 -13.49 4.89
CA ALA A 153 -8.23 -14.69 4.33
C ALA A 153 -7.43 -15.93 4.76
N PRO A 154 -8.12 -17.07 4.98
CA PRO A 154 -7.44 -18.30 5.37
C PRO A 154 -6.69 -18.93 4.20
N GLY A 155 -5.66 -19.71 4.53
CA GLY A 155 -4.93 -20.53 3.55
C GLY A 155 -3.92 -19.74 2.69
N PRO A 156 -3.31 -20.41 1.71
CA PRO A 156 -2.33 -19.77 0.83
C PRO A 156 -2.99 -18.72 -0.06
N ASP A 157 -2.28 -17.61 -0.29
CA ASP A 157 -2.74 -16.53 -1.14
C ASP A 157 -2.71 -16.96 -2.62
N PRO A 158 -3.87 -17.01 -3.31
CA PRO A 158 -3.95 -17.45 -4.70
C PRO A 158 -3.22 -16.52 -5.67
N ALA A 159 -2.98 -15.25 -5.32
CA ALA A 159 -2.27 -14.30 -6.17
C ALA A 159 -0.89 -14.82 -6.59
N TYR A 160 -0.21 -15.57 -5.70
CA TYR A 160 1.15 -16.06 -5.90
C TYR A 160 1.25 -17.43 -6.60
N THR A 161 0.13 -18.09 -6.89
CA THR A 161 0.09 -19.44 -7.50
C THR A 161 0.80 -19.47 -8.86
N ASP A 162 1.63 -20.47 -9.15
CA ASP A 162 2.31 -20.61 -10.45
C ASP A 162 3.18 -19.40 -10.86
N LEU A 163 3.67 -18.62 -9.89
CA LEU A 163 4.60 -17.51 -10.15
C LEU A 163 5.95 -17.75 -9.48
N PRO A 164 7.07 -17.30 -10.09
CA PRO A 164 8.38 -17.33 -9.43
C PRO A 164 8.35 -16.48 -8.16
N GLU A 165 8.46 -17.12 -7.00
CA GLU A 165 8.20 -16.49 -5.69
C GLU A 165 9.01 -15.22 -5.46
N ALA A 166 10.32 -15.24 -5.74
CA ALA A 166 11.18 -14.07 -5.57
C ALA A 166 10.75 -12.89 -6.45
N ALA A 167 10.33 -13.14 -7.69
CA ALA A 167 9.85 -12.10 -8.59
C ALA A 167 8.48 -11.57 -8.15
N ALA A 168 7.56 -12.47 -7.78
CA ALA A 168 6.23 -12.11 -7.31
C ALA A 168 6.26 -11.27 -6.04
N LEU A 169 7.10 -11.65 -5.06
CA LEU A 169 7.28 -10.85 -3.84
C LEU A 169 7.90 -9.49 -4.14
N SER A 170 8.98 -9.43 -4.95
CA SER A 170 9.68 -8.18 -5.24
C SER A 170 8.82 -7.20 -6.06
N PHE A 171 8.17 -7.69 -7.11
CA PHE A 171 7.57 -6.82 -8.12
C PHE A 171 6.05 -6.79 -8.12
N GLY A 172 5.40 -7.83 -7.61
CA GLY A 172 3.95 -7.90 -7.48
C GLY A 172 3.35 -8.99 -8.37
N PRO A 173 2.64 -9.97 -7.81
CA PRO A 173 2.06 -11.05 -8.60
C PRO A 173 0.99 -10.59 -9.59
N HIS A 174 0.11 -9.65 -9.21
CA HIS A 174 -0.94 -9.16 -10.11
C HIS A 174 -0.34 -8.30 -11.22
N LEU A 175 0.66 -7.48 -10.90
CA LEU A 175 1.38 -6.68 -11.91
C LEU A 175 2.10 -7.57 -12.92
N LEU A 176 2.70 -8.69 -12.46
CA LEU A 176 3.34 -9.67 -13.34
C LEU A 176 2.32 -10.38 -14.24
N ARG A 177 1.19 -10.84 -13.67
CA ARG A 177 0.13 -11.52 -14.44
C ARG A 177 -0.50 -10.61 -15.49
N ALA A 178 -0.72 -9.35 -15.12
CA ALA A 178 -1.32 -8.36 -16.00
C ALA A 178 -0.36 -7.82 -17.08
N ALA A 179 0.88 -8.30 -17.11
CA ALA A 179 1.94 -7.76 -17.97
C ALA A 179 2.05 -6.23 -17.87
N ASP A 180 1.98 -5.67 -16.64
CA ASP A 180 1.82 -4.24 -16.43
C ASP A 180 2.93 -3.41 -17.12
N ALA A 181 2.51 -2.42 -17.91
CA ALA A 181 3.42 -1.63 -18.73
C ALA A 181 4.36 -0.75 -17.90
N GLN A 182 3.91 -0.27 -16.73
CA GLN A 182 4.76 0.54 -15.85
C GLN A 182 5.83 -0.33 -15.20
N LEU A 183 5.46 -1.53 -14.76
CA LEU A 183 6.39 -2.50 -14.22
C LEU A 183 7.40 -2.95 -15.28
N ALA A 184 6.96 -3.25 -16.50
CA ALA A 184 7.84 -3.64 -17.60
C ALA A 184 8.88 -2.55 -17.90
N ALA A 185 8.47 -1.28 -17.92
CA ALA A 185 9.38 -0.15 -18.13
C ALA A 185 10.40 -0.01 -16.99
N GLU A 186 9.96 -0.18 -15.74
CA GLU A 186 10.84 -0.13 -14.56
C GLU A 186 11.86 -1.27 -14.56
N LEU A 187 11.42 -2.51 -14.81
CA LEU A 187 12.30 -3.68 -14.83
C LEU A 187 13.37 -3.58 -15.91
N ARG A 188 13.04 -3.08 -17.11
CA ARG A 188 14.05 -2.85 -18.17
C ARG A 188 15.07 -1.79 -17.78
N GLN A 189 14.67 -0.77 -17.00
CA GLN A 189 15.60 0.22 -16.46
C GLN A 189 16.51 -0.39 -15.40
N GLN A 190 15.94 -1.19 -14.49
CA GLN A 190 16.70 -1.91 -13.46
C GLN A 190 17.68 -2.91 -14.08
N GLU A 191 17.27 -3.67 -15.09
CA GLU A 191 18.13 -4.60 -15.85
C GLU A 191 19.37 -3.90 -16.38
N ARG A 192 19.21 -2.78 -17.13
CA ARG A 192 20.35 -2.02 -17.67
C ARG A 192 21.30 -1.54 -16.57
N ARG A 193 20.75 -1.03 -15.46
CA ARG A 193 21.54 -0.55 -14.32
C ARG A 193 22.31 -1.69 -13.66
N LEU A 194 21.64 -2.79 -13.37
CA LEU A 194 22.21 -3.92 -12.63
C LEU A 194 23.21 -4.70 -13.50
N ALA A 195 22.97 -4.85 -14.80
CA ALA A 195 23.90 -5.50 -15.72
C ALA A 195 25.25 -4.75 -15.78
N ALA A 196 25.24 -3.41 -15.78
CA ALA A 196 26.45 -2.61 -15.72
C ALA A 196 27.22 -2.79 -14.39
N LEU A 197 26.49 -2.92 -13.28
CA LEU A 197 27.09 -3.12 -11.95
C LEU A 197 27.61 -4.55 -11.73
N ALA A 198 26.92 -5.56 -12.28
CA ALA A 198 27.27 -6.97 -12.14
C ALA A 198 28.64 -7.32 -12.73
N GLN A 199 29.14 -6.52 -13.68
CA GLN A 199 30.50 -6.64 -14.22
C GLN A 199 31.60 -6.56 -13.14
N HIS A 200 31.27 -5.97 -11.98
CA HIS A 200 32.19 -5.82 -10.84
C HIS A 200 32.06 -6.95 -9.80
N GLY A 201 31.33 -8.04 -10.12
CA GLY A 201 31.38 -9.31 -9.38
C GLY A 201 30.72 -9.34 -8.00
N ARG A 202 29.79 -8.42 -7.69
CA ARG A 202 29.07 -8.43 -6.39
C ARG A 202 27.93 -9.46 -6.40
N PRO A 203 27.95 -10.51 -5.55
CA PRO A 203 26.93 -11.57 -5.57
C PRO A 203 25.50 -11.07 -5.38
N GLU A 204 25.30 -10.06 -4.54
CA GLU A 204 24.00 -9.44 -4.27
C GLU A 204 23.40 -8.80 -5.53
N VAL A 205 24.22 -8.11 -6.31
CA VAL A 205 23.81 -7.47 -7.57
C VAL A 205 23.43 -8.52 -8.61
N SER A 206 24.18 -9.63 -8.67
CA SER A 206 23.86 -10.74 -9.55
C SER A 206 22.53 -11.40 -9.18
N ALA A 207 22.24 -11.59 -7.89
CA ALA A 207 20.97 -12.15 -7.43
C ALA A 207 19.78 -11.23 -7.73
N GLU A 208 19.93 -9.92 -7.51
CA GLU A 208 18.92 -8.92 -7.87
C GLU A 208 18.65 -8.92 -9.38
N LEU A 209 19.72 -8.96 -10.20
CA LEU A 209 19.60 -9.03 -11.66
C LEU A 209 18.86 -10.30 -12.11
N GLN A 210 19.15 -11.47 -11.54
CA GLN A 210 18.44 -12.70 -11.87
C GLN A 210 16.94 -12.62 -11.51
N THR A 211 16.61 -11.92 -10.43
CA THR A 211 15.22 -11.68 -10.02
C THR A 211 14.51 -10.79 -11.05
N VAL A 212 15.15 -9.71 -11.51
CA VAL A 212 14.64 -8.83 -12.59
C VAL A 212 14.46 -9.59 -13.90
N LEU A 213 15.45 -10.39 -14.33
CA LEU A 213 15.36 -11.18 -15.56
C LEU A 213 14.22 -12.21 -15.50
N THR A 214 14.02 -12.83 -14.33
CA THR A 214 12.91 -13.76 -14.11
C THR A 214 11.56 -13.05 -14.19
N ALA A 215 11.43 -11.85 -13.63
CA ALA A 215 10.24 -11.03 -13.76
C ALA A 215 9.96 -10.64 -15.22
N LEU A 216 10.98 -10.20 -15.99
CA LEU A 216 10.84 -9.86 -17.40
C LEU A 216 10.41 -11.05 -18.26
N ARG A 217 10.94 -12.25 -18.01
CA ARG A 217 10.47 -13.48 -18.68
C ARG A 217 9.01 -13.79 -18.36
N THR A 218 8.59 -13.57 -17.12
CA THR A 218 7.21 -13.79 -16.68
C THR A 218 6.25 -12.86 -17.41
N LEU A 219 6.60 -11.57 -17.54
CA LEU A 219 5.81 -10.58 -18.31
C LEU A 219 5.68 -10.93 -19.80
N GLY A 220 6.69 -11.59 -20.38
CA GLY A 220 6.69 -11.99 -21.79
C GLY A 220 5.96 -13.31 -22.07
N ALA A 221 5.71 -14.12 -21.05
CA ALA A 221 5.03 -15.43 -21.19
C ALA A 221 3.49 -15.31 -21.13
N THR A 222 2.97 -14.16 -20.72
CA THR A 222 1.53 -13.86 -20.57
C THR A 222 0.89 -13.24 -21.82
N GLY A 223 1.58 -13.26 -22.97
CA GLY A 223 1.15 -12.66 -24.24
C GLY A 223 0.95 -13.66 -25.37
#